data_AF-A0A420RP67-F1
#
_entry.id   AF-A0A420RP67-F1
#
_cell.length_a   1.000
_cell.length_b   1.000
_cell.length_c   1.000
_cell.angle_alpha   90.00
_cell.angle_beta   90.00
_cell.angle_gamma   90.00
#
_symmetry.space_group_name_H-M   'P 1'
#
loop_
_entity.id
_entity.type
_entity.pdbx_description
1 polymer ?
#
loop_
_entity_poly.entity_id
_entity_poly.type
_entity_poly.pdbx_seq_one_letter_code
_entity_poly.pdbx_strand_id
1 'polypeptide(L)'
;MSNSTASSVAVTKAQQRFDHLAWTLNGEAWEKSYKRLFLKSTCHQVVSFVENVCDQTASLVPSITLGGHNVLYPVRCDGDGFDIVVRQPCPDLVQFREEKTRDEGATISYLAQNSAVRVPELFFHTSSSRIGPAMILLFIKSERSMSDALADPGKDPGEIRVLDPEIHEEDLRRLYGKMCRLLIQLFEPTLHTIGSLVEVGNNHSVAGRPITHNMNDMVCKASIPKLVLPSSSQVYHSADEWYAASAAMHMAQLLFQHNDLVDSEDDCRNKYVARYLFHLLAKKGHLSAFGFLEDNWSAQSQSLELLCSMPCGTDSFRLWCDDLRPQNILLDHHDNIVAALDWEFAYSAPTQFSLDPPWWLLLQLPELWPSGIDDWSQVYEARLRTWLLAMEDEEWGEGINFPANLSTYLRESWLSGRFWLDYATRKSWAFDTIFRKYPG
;
A
#
# COMPACT_ATOMS: atom_id res chain seq x y z
N MET A 1 -21.21 4.23 -13.18
CA MET A 1 -21.34 5.56 -13.80
C MET A 1 -20.43 6.52 -13.05
N SER A 2 -19.29 6.87 -13.64
CA SER A 2 -18.59 8.15 -13.49
C SER A 2 -17.50 8.13 -14.57
N ASN A 3 -17.67 8.96 -15.59
CA ASN A 3 -16.64 9.16 -16.60
C ASN A 3 -15.55 10.02 -15.95
N SER A 4 -14.52 9.38 -15.38
CA SER A 4 -13.27 10.03 -15.05
C SER A 4 -12.50 10.29 -16.35
N THR A 5 -12.95 11.29 -17.11
CA THR A 5 -12.15 11.93 -18.14
C THR A 5 -10.92 12.54 -17.51
N ALA A 6 -9.75 12.20 -18.05
CA ALA A 6 -8.50 12.95 -17.97
C ALA A 6 -8.36 13.81 -16.72
N SER A 7 -7.67 13.29 -15.72
CA SER A 7 -7.14 14.10 -14.63
C SER A 7 -6.25 15.20 -15.25
N SER A 8 -6.81 16.38 -15.51
CA SER A 8 -6.05 17.61 -15.55
C SER A 8 -5.64 17.87 -14.12
N VAL A 9 -4.64 17.13 -13.67
CA VAL A 9 -4.05 17.28 -12.36
C VAL A 9 -3.43 18.66 -12.35
N ALA A 10 -4.06 19.59 -11.64
CA ALA A 10 -3.33 20.74 -11.13
C ALA A 10 -2.10 20.18 -10.42
N VAL A 11 -0.91 20.45 -10.95
CA VAL A 11 0.36 19.95 -10.42
C VAL A 11 0.43 20.37 -8.95
N THR A 12 0.23 19.40 -8.06
CA THR A 12 0.33 19.64 -6.62
C THR A 12 1.78 19.96 -6.28
N LYS A 13 2.05 20.74 -5.22
CA LYS A 13 3.42 21.03 -4.77
C LYS A 13 4.26 19.76 -4.52
N ALA A 14 3.62 18.63 -4.22
CA ALA A 14 4.30 17.34 -4.07
C ALA A 14 4.76 16.73 -5.40
N GLN A 15 4.03 16.95 -6.50
CA GLN A 15 4.39 16.50 -7.85
C GLN A 15 5.54 17.31 -8.47
N GLN A 16 5.85 18.49 -7.90
CA GLN A 16 7.02 19.29 -8.28
C GLN A 16 8.36 18.64 -7.87
N ARG A 17 8.35 17.59 -7.04
CA ARG A 17 9.54 16.86 -6.59
C ARG A 17 9.83 15.58 -7.38
N PHE A 18 9.01 15.27 -8.39
CA PHE A 18 9.31 14.18 -9.32
C PHE A 18 10.34 14.64 -10.33
N ASP A 19 11.14 13.71 -10.84
CA ASP A 19 12.04 14.01 -11.96
C ASP A 19 11.16 14.35 -13.17
N HIS A 20 11.12 15.63 -13.55
CA HIS A 20 10.20 16.12 -14.57
C HIS A 20 10.42 15.43 -15.93
N LEU A 21 11.67 15.04 -16.22
CA LEU A 21 12.01 14.33 -17.45
C LEU A 21 11.51 12.89 -17.40
N ALA A 22 11.74 12.18 -16.30
CA ALA A 22 11.21 10.84 -16.08
C ALA A 22 9.68 10.83 -16.17
N TRP A 23 9.03 11.80 -15.52
CA TRP A 23 7.58 11.97 -15.53
C TRP A 23 7.04 12.22 -16.93
N THR A 24 7.70 13.10 -17.70
CA THR A 24 7.29 13.42 -19.08
C THR A 24 7.43 12.20 -19.99
N LEU A 25 8.58 11.51 -19.96
CA LEU A 25 8.83 10.34 -20.81
C LEU A 25 7.85 9.20 -20.50
N ASN A 26 7.60 8.92 -19.22
CA ASN A 26 6.66 7.89 -18.83
C ASN A 26 5.20 8.32 -19.09
N GLY A 27 4.88 9.61 -18.99
CA GLY A 27 3.60 10.17 -19.41
C GLY A 27 3.34 10.00 -20.91
N GLU A 28 4.33 10.27 -21.76
CA GLU A 28 4.21 10.07 -23.21
C GLU A 28 4.08 8.59 -23.59
N ALA A 29 4.83 7.71 -22.92
CA ALA A 29 4.70 6.26 -23.10
C ALA A 29 3.31 5.79 -22.67
N TRP A 30 2.86 6.27 -21.50
CA TRP A 30 1.53 5.98 -20.97
C TRP A 30 0.41 6.43 -21.90
N GLU A 31 0.44 7.65 -22.43
CA GLU A 31 -0.56 8.15 -23.39
C GLU A 31 -0.70 7.25 -24.64
N LYS A 32 0.43 6.69 -25.11
CA LYS A 32 0.42 5.73 -26.22
C LYS A 32 -0.19 4.40 -25.81
N SER A 33 0.10 3.91 -24.61
CA SER A 33 -0.41 2.64 -24.08
C SER A 33 -1.87 2.72 -23.67
N TYR A 34 -2.30 3.80 -23.03
CA TYR A 34 -3.67 4.09 -22.62
C TYR A 34 -4.65 3.91 -23.78
N LYS A 35 -4.38 4.52 -24.94
CA LYS A 35 -5.23 4.40 -26.13
C LYS A 35 -5.36 2.96 -26.63
N ARG A 36 -4.34 2.13 -26.40
CA ARG A 36 -4.34 0.72 -26.84
C ARG A 36 -5.19 -0.18 -25.94
N LEU A 37 -5.34 0.17 -24.66
CA LEU A 37 -6.12 -0.63 -23.70
C LEU A 37 -7.59 -0.78 -24.13
N PHE A 38 -8.15 0.26 -24.74
CA PHE A 38 -9.57 0.30 -25.14
C PHE A 38 -9.81 -0.11 -26.60
N LEU A 39 -8.78 -0.54 -27.33
CA LEU A 39 -8.98 -1.00 -28.71
C LEU A 39 -9.80 -2.28 -28.74
N LYS A 40 -10.70 -2.40 -29.74
CA LYS A 40 -11.49 -3.62 -29.97
C LYS A 40 -10.60 -4.87 -30.10
N SER A 41 -9.44 -4.74 -30.74
CA SER A 41 -8.48 -5.83 -30.87
C SER A 41 -7.95 -6.31 -29.52
N THR A 42 -7.64 -5.38 -28.61
CA THR A 42 -7.18 -5.69 -27.25
C THR A 42 -8.29 -6.36 -26.46
N CYS A 43 -9.51 -5.84 -26.53
CA CYS A 43 -10.69 -6.43 -25.88
C CYS A 43 -10.95 -7.86 -26.38
N HIS A 44 -10.85 -8.11 -27.70
CA HIS A 44 -10.99 -9.46 -28.25
C HIS A 44 -9.88 -10.41 -27.77
N GLN A 45 -8.64 -9.93 -27.62
CA GLN A 45 -7.55 -10.74 -27.08
C GLN A 45 -7.80 -11.12 -25.61
N VAL A 46 -8.34 -10.20 -24.82
CA VAL A 46 -8.72 -10.46 -23.42
C VAL A 46 -9.85 -11.49 -23.33
N VAL A 47 -10.91 -11.33 -24.14
CA VAL A 47 -12.00 -12.32 -24.19
C VAL A 47 -11.47 -13.68 -24.63
N SER A 48 -10.69 -13.74 -25.72
CA SER A 48 -10.10 -15.00 -26.18
C SER A 48 -9.18 -15.64 -25.14
N PHE A 49 -8.46 -14.85 -24.34
CA PHE A 49 -7.68 -15.36 -23.21
C PHE A 49 -8.59 -16.02 -22.17
N VAL A 50 -9.71 -15.39 -21.80
CA VAL A 50 -10.71 -15.99 -20.89
C VAL A 50 -11.29 -17.27 -21.47
N GLU A 51 -11.66 -17.28 -22.74
CA GLU A 51 -12.25 -18.47 -23.39
C GLU A 51 -11.29 -19.66 -23.34
N ASN A 52 -10.00 -19.43 -23.56
CA ASN A 52 -8.99 -20.47 -23.48
C ASN A 52 -8.74 -20.96 -22.04
N VAL A 53 -8.83 -20.07 -21.04
CA VAL A 53 -8.59 -20.44 -19.63
C VAL A 53 -9.80 -21.15 -19.03
N CYS A 54 -11.01 -20.70 -19.35
CA CYS A 54 -12.26 -21.22 -18.79
C CYS A 54 -12.86 -22.36 -19.62
N ASP A 55 -12.35 -22.62 -20.83
CA ASP A 55 -12.89 -23.58 -21.80
C ASP A 55 -14.38 -23.34 -22.12
N GLN A 56 -14.76 -22.06 -22.24
CA GLN A 56 -16.14 -21.60 -22.46
C GLN A 56 -16.15 -20.38 -23.37
N THR A 57 -17.24 -20.17 -24.12
CA THR A 57 -17.45 -18.92 -24.86
C THR A 57 -17.70 -17.76 -23.90
N ALA A 58 -17.21 -16.57 -24.23
CA ALA A 58 -17.29 -15.42 -23.33
C ALA A 58 -17.54 -14.11 -24.07
N SER A 59 -18.04 -13.12 -23.35
CA SER A 59 -18.29 -11.78 -23.88
C SER A 59 -17.83 -10.70 -22.91
N LEU A 60 -17.31 -9.60 -23.45
CA LEU A 60 -16.93 -8.44 -22.65
C LEU A 60 -18.19 -7.75 -22.12
N VAL A 61 -18.25 -7.53 -20.81
CA VAL A 61 -19.30 -6.74 -20.17
C VAL A 61 -18.93 -5.25 -20.26
N PRO A 62 -19.87 -4.34 -20.57
CA PRO A 62 -19.57 -2.93 -20.71
C PRO A 62 -18.91 -2.31 -19.46
N SER A 63 -18.10 -1.26 -19.70
CA SER A 63 -17.34 -0.48 -18.72
C SER A 63 -16.03 -1.13 -18.25
N ILE A 64 -15.01 -1.07 -19.12
CA ILE A 64 -13.61 -1.26 -18.75
C ILE A 64 -13.23 -0.19 -17.72
N THR A 65 -12.68 -0.62 -16.60
CA THR A 65 -12.27 0.28 -15.51
C THR A 65 -10.76 0.41 -15.50
N LEU A 66 -10.27 1.64 -15.36
CA LEU A 66 -8.86 1.93 -15.24
C LEU A 66 -8.58 2.45 -13.83
N GLY A 67 -7.76 1.71 -13.08
CA GLY A 67 -7.22 2.13 -11.78
C GLY A 67 -5.83 2.76 -11.90
N GLY A 68 -5.20 3.03 -10.76
CA GLY A 68 -3.87 3.65 -10.70
C GLY A 68 -2.76 2.80 -11.34
N HIS A 69 -2.80 1.48 -11.12
CA HIS A 69 -1.79 0.55 -11.62
C HIS A 69 -2.33 -0.56 -12.50
N ASN A 70 -3.66 -0.73 -12.61
CA ASN A 70 -4.27 -1.85 -13.31
C ASN A 70 -5.46 -1.42 -14.16
N VAL A 71 -5.69 -2.15 -15.25
CA VAL A 71 -6.90 -2.10 -16.05
C VAL A 71 -7.72 -3.36 -15.79
N LEU A 72 -9.03 -3.19 -15.69
CA LEU A 72 -10.01 -4.22 -15.39
C LEU A 72 -10.95 -4.38 -16.58
N TYR A 73 -11.03 -5.59 -17.11
CA TYR A 73 -11.94 -5.98 -18.18
C TYR A 73 -12.99 -6.96 -17.62
N PRO A 74 -14.21 -6.48 -17.30
CA PRO A 74 -15.32 -7.35 -16.92
C PRO A 74 -15.70 -8.26 -18.09
N VAL A 75 -15.82 -9.55 -17.84
CA VAL A 75 -16.16 -10.59 -18.81
C VAL A 75 -17.21 -11.52 -18.23
N ARG A 76 -18.14 -11.98 -19.07
CA ARG A 76 -19.12 -13.00 -18.72
C ARG A 76 -18.91 -14.23 -19.60
N CYS A 77 -18.71 -15.39 -18.97
CA CYS A 77 -18.72 -16.68 -19.65
C CYS A 77 -20.16 -17.16 -19.85
N ASP A 78 -20.42 -17.84 -20.96
CA ASP A 78 -21.74 -18.35 -21.29
C ASP A 78 -22.12 -19.50 -20.36
N GLY A 79 -23.29 -19.39 -19.73
CA GLY A 79 -23.80 -20.37 -18.77
C GLY A 79 -23.52 -20.01 -17.31
N ASP A 80 -22.60 -19.09 -17.05
CA ASP A 80 -22.33 -18.61 -15.70
C ASP A 80 -23.35 -17.55 -15.25
N GLY A 81 -23.73 -17.62 -13.97
CA GLY A 81 -24.62 -16.66 -13.31
C GLY A 81 -23.93 -15.41 -12.77
N PHE A 82 -22.61 -15.31 -12.95
CA PHE A 82 -21.76 -14.25 -12.39
C PHE A 82 -20.86 -13.62 -13.45
N ASP A 83 -20.22 -12.51 -13.08
CA ASP A 83 -19.20 -11.85 -13.90
C ASP A 83 -17.83 -12.18 -13.33
N ILE A 84 -16.82 -12.26 -14.20
CA ILE A 84 -15.41 -12.28 -13.83
C ILE A 84 -14.74 -11.01 -14.31
N VAL A 85 -13.56 -10.73 -13.78
CA VAL A 85 -12.75 -9.59 -14.20
C VAL A 85 -11.36 -10.07 -14.57
N VAL A 86 -10.91 -9.71 -15.77
CA VAL A 86 -9.51 -9.84 -16.15
C VAL A 86 -8.80 -8.58 -15.70
N ARG A 87 -7.88 -8.72 -14.75
CA ARG A 87 -7.06 -7.65 -14.20
C ARG A 87 -5.66 -7.74 -14.79
N GLN A 88 -5.19 -6.63 -15.36
CA GLN A 88 -3.86 -6.53 -15.95
C GLN A 88 -3.13 -5.29 -15.44
N PRO A 89 -1.83 -5.37 -15.14
CA PRO A 89 -1.05 -4.20 -14.81
C PRO A 89 -0.95 -3.26 -16.01
N CYS A 90 -1.18 -1.97 -15.77
CA CYS A 90 -1.05 -0.90 -16.75
C CYS A 90 0.36 -0.90 -17.34
N PRO A 91 0.51 -1.07 -18.67
CA PRO A 91 1.79 -0.94 -19.33
C PRO A 91 2.41 0.43 -19.04
N ASP A 92 3.75 0.48 -18.94
CA ASP A 92 4.56 1.69 -18.73
C ASP A 92 4.41 2.40 -17.37
N LEU A 93 3.27 2.28 -16.68
CA LEU A 93 3.09 2.76 -15.30
C LEU A 93 3.65 1.79 -14.25
N VAL A 94 3.54 0.49 -14.51
CA VAL A 94 4.01 -0.56 -13.59
C VAL A 94 5.35 -1.11 -14.07
N GLN A 95 6.37 -1.04 -13.21
CA GLN A 95 7.75 -1.35 -13.57
C GLN A 95 8.13 -2.82 -13.33
N PHE A 96 7.41 -3.52 -12.46
CA PHE A 96 7.64 -4.93 -12.09
C PHE A 96 6.43 -5.81 -12.38
N ARG A 97 5.82 -5.66 -13.57
CA ARG A 97 4.51 -6.25 -13.91
C ARG A 97 4.39 -7.75 -13.63
N GLU A 98 5.42 -8.51 -13.99
CA GLU A 98 5.46 -9.96 -13.83
C GLU A 98 5.53 -10.38 -12.36
N GLU A 99 6.48 -9.81 -11.61
CA GLU A 99 6.63 -10.06 -10.16
C GLU A 99 5.39 -9.60 -9.41
N LYS A 100 4.93 -8.37 -9.63
CA LYS A 100 3.72 -7.81 -9.01
C LYS A 100 2.50 -8.71 -9.21
N THR A 101 2.23 -9.15 -10.44
CA THR A 101 1.04 -9.97 -10.74
C THR A 101 1.12 -11.33 -10.05
N ARG A 102 2.30 -11.97 -10.07
CA ARG A 102 2.54 -13.25 -9.40
C ARG A 102 2.38 -13.11 -7.88
N ASP A 103 3.01 -12.09 -7.30
CA ASP A 103 3.04 -11.88 -5.85
C ASP A 103 1.64 -11.49 -5.32
N GLU A 104 0.87 -10.71 -6.09
CA GLU A 104 -0.53 -10.37 -5.78
C GLU A 104 -1.43 -11.61 -5.84
N GLY A 105 -1.31 -12.45 -6.89
CA GLY A 105 -2.03 -13.72 -7.00
C GLY A 105 -1.73 -14.66 -5.82
N ALA A 106 -0.44 -14.82 -5.49
CA ALA A 106 0.00 -15.62 -4.35
C ALA A 106 -0.55 -15.07 -3.01
N THR A 107 -0.62 -13.74 -2.86
CA THR A 107 -1.15 -13.11 -1.65
C THR A 107 -2.65 -13.33 -1.49
N ILE A 108 -3.44 -13.17 -2.57
CA ILE A 108 -4.88 -13.44 -2.54
C ILE A 108 -5.14 -14.91 -2.18
N SER A 109 -4.42 -15.83 -2.82
CA SER A 109 -4.47 -17.26 -2.55
C SER A 109 -4.10 -17.60 -1.10
N TYR A 110 -3.04 -16.99 -0.56
CA TYR A 110 -2.62 -17.16 0.83
C TYR A 110 -3.67 -16.67 1.83
N LEU A 111 -4.20 -15.46 1.63
CA LEU A 111 -5.20 -14.86 2.52
C LEU A 111 -6.50 -15.68 2.55
N ALA A 112 -6.95 -16.17 1.39
CA ALA A 112 -8.12 -17.03 1.29
C ALA A 112 -7.99 -18.34 2.08
N GLN A 113 -6.76 -18.84 2.26
CA GLN A 113 -6.48 -20.11 2.95
C GLN A 113 -6.11 -19.94 4.42
N ASN A 114 -5.50 -18.81 4.80
CA ASN A 114 -4.83 -18.65 6.09
C ASN A 114 -5.38 -17.51 6.95
N SER A 115 -6.43 -16.80 6.51
CA SER A 115 -7.04 -15.70 7.26
C SER A 115 -8.56 -15.63 7.08
N ALA A 116 -9.23 -14.87 7.94
CA ALA A 116 -10.65 -14.55 7.77
C ALA A 116 -10.90 -13.33 6.85
N VAL A 117 -9.84 -12.73 6.28
CA VAL A 117 -9.96 -11.59 5.38
C VAL A 117 -10.70 -12.02 4.12
N ARG A 118 -11.82 -11.36 3.83
CA ARG A 118 -12.59 -11.62 2.61
C ARG A 118 -11.83 -11.05 1.41
N VAL A 119 -11.34 -11.92 0.54
CA VAL A 119 -10.69 -11.54 -0.73
C VAL A 119 -11.53 -12.07 -1.91
N PRO A 120 -11.41 -11.48 -3.12
CA PRO A 120 -12.06 -12.04 -4.29
C PRO A 120 -11.58 -13.45 -4.59
N GLU A 121 -12.48 -14.29 -5.08
CA GLU A 121 -12.12 -15.61 -5.59
C GLU A 121 -11.18 -15.44 -6.79
N LEU A 122 -10.00 -16.06 -6.69
CA LEU A 122 -8.98 -16.06 -7.72
C LEU A 122 -9.10 -17.34 -8.55
N PHE A 123 -9.59 -17.22 -9.78
CA PHE A 123 -9.75 -18.35 -10.69
C PHE A 123 -8.44 -18.71 -11.39
N PHE A 124 -7.65 -17.70 -11.75
CA PHE A 124 -6.42 -17.88 -12.51
C PHE A 124 -5.49 -16.69 -12.37
N HIS A 125 -4.17 -16.92 -12.36
CA HIS A 125 -3.18 -15.87 -12.56
C HIS A 125 -1.98 -16.37 -13.35
N THR A 126 -1.33 -15.46 -14.07
CA THR A 126 -0.10 -15.74 -14.80
C THR A 126 0.78 -14.49 -14.92
N SER A 127 2.09 -14.70 -14.78
CA SER A 127 3.09 -13.66 -15.06
C SER A 127 3.41 -13.57 -16.55
N SER A 128 3.02 -14.56 -17.38
CA SER A 128 3.33 -14.56 -18.81
C SER A 128 2.18 -15.16 -19.63
N SER A 129 1.66 -14.38 -20.56
CA SER A 129 0.64 -14.81 -21.51
C SER A 129 0.68 -13.97 -22.79
N ARG A 130 -0.20 -14.29 -23.74
CA ARG A 130 -0.36 -13.50 -24.98
C ARG A 130 -0.83 -12.07 -24.73
N ILE A 131 -1.52 -11.83 -23.62
CA ILE A 131 -1.97 -10.49 -23.21
C ILE A 131 -1.01 -9.85 -22.18
N GLY A 132 0.09 -10.53 -21.84
CA GLY A 132 1.00 -10.15 -20.76
C GLY A 132 0.59 -10.74 -19.40
N PRO A 133 1.15 -10.24 -18.29
CA PRO A 133 0.70 -10.63 -16.95
C PRO A 133 -0.79 -10.33 -16.77
N ALA A 134 -1.52 -11.26 -16.17
CA ALA A 134 -2.95 -11.12 -15.95
C ALA A 134 -3.43 -12.04 -14.82
N MET A 135 -4.57 -11.68 -14.23
CA MET A 135 -5.34 -12.54 -13.34
C MET A 135 -6.84 -12.47 -13.64
N ILE A 136 -7.55 -13.54 -13.35
CA ILE A 136 -8.99 -13.69 -13.48
C ILE A 136 -9.56 -13.85 -12.09
N LEU A 137 -10.42 -12.91 -11.70
CA LEU A 137 -11.04 -12.84 -10.38
C LEU A 137 -12.56 -12.82 -10.52
N LEU A 138 -13.28 -13.23 -9.48
CA LEU A 138 -14.71 -12.98 -9.37
C LEU A 138 -14.99 -11.48 -9.33
N PHE A 139 -15.92 -11.02 -10.17
CA PHE A 139 -16.40 -9.64 -10.11
C PHE A 139 -17.38 -9.49 -8.95
N ILE A 140 -16.97 -8.75 -7.93
CA ILE A 140 -17.78 -8.51 -6.74
C ILE A 140 -18.62 -7.25 -6.94
N LYS A 141 -19.94 -7.42 -6.96
CA LYS A 141 -20.88 -6.31 -6.90
C LYS A 141 -20.85 -5.71 -5.50
N SER A 142 -20.73 -4.40 -5.43
CA SER A 142 -20.76 -3.64 -4.19
C SER A 142 -21.63 -2.40 -4.35
N GLU A 143 -22.15 -1.89 -3.24
CA GLU A 143 -22.91 -0.65 -3.22
C GLU A 143 -21.96 0.54 -3.34
N ARG A 144 -20.88 0.51 -2.57
CA ARG A 144 -19.85 1.56 -2.51
C ARG A 144 -18.55 1.04 -1.91
N SER A 145 -17.48 1.83 -1.99
CA SER A 145 -16.23 1.57 -1.24
C SER A 145 -16.30 2.15 0.18
N MET A 146 -15.44 1.68 1.09
CA MET A 146 -15.28 2.29 2.43
C MET A 146 -14.82 3.75 2.32
N SER A 147 -14.04 4.09 1.29
CA SER A 147 -13.67 5.47 0.98
C SER A 147 -14.91 6.33 0.67
N ASP A 148 -15.86 5.83 -0.12
CA ASP A 148 -17.13 6.56 -0.39
C ASP A 148 -17.98 6.72 0.88
N ALA A 149 -17.93 5.76 1.80
CA ALA A 149 -18.67 5.82 3.06
C ALA A 149 -18.10 6.83 4.06
N LEU A 150 -16.79 7.09 3.98
CA LEU A 150 -16.07 8.00 4.87
C LEU A 150 -15.88 9.41 4.28
N ALA A 151 -15.99 9.57 2.96
CA ALA A 151 -15.65 10.82 2.28
C ALA A 151 -16.71 11.92 2.49
N ASP A 152 -16.23 13.17 2.48
CA ASP A 152 -17.06 14.37 2.49
C ASP A 152 -18.08 14.37 1.33
N PRO A 153 -19.39 14.32 1.61
CA PRO A 153 -20.42 14.29 0.58
C PRO A 153 -20.55 15.61 -0.19
N GLY A 154 -19.98 16.70 0.33
CA GLY A 154 -19.98 18.02 -0.29
C GLY A 154 -18.93 18.20 -1.39
N LYS A 155 -17.99 17.26 -1.55
CA LYS A 155 -16.97 17.31 -2.59
C LYS A 155 -17.37 16.55 -3.85
N ASP A 156 -16.96 17.08 -5.00
CA ASP A 156 -17.12 16.38 -6.27
C ASP A 156 -16.35 15.04 -6.22
N PRO A 157 -16.94 13.92 -6.65
CA PRO A 157 -16.25 12.64 -6.80
C PRO A 157 -14.94 12.69 -7.61
N GLY A 158 -14.73 13.71 -8.45
CA GLY A 158 -13.49 13.96 -9.20
C GLY A 158 -12.39 14.70 -8.41
N GLU A 159 -12.67 15.22 -7.22
CA GLU A 159 -11.70 15.90 -6.36
C GLU A 159 -10.96 14.94 -5.42
N ILE A 160 -9.90 15.43 -4.77
CA ILE A 160 -9.16 14.66 -3.76
C ILE A 160 -10.09 14.37 -2.58
N ARG A 161 -10.37 13.08 -2.38
CA ARG A 161 -11.18 12.59 -1.27
C ARG A 161 -10.51 12.91 0.06
N VAL A 162 -11.30 13.46 0.96
CA VAL A 162 -10.94 13.69 2.36
C VAL A 162 -12.04 13.11 3.23
N LEU A 163 -11.69 12.71 4.46
CA LEU A 163 -12.67 12.31 5.46
C LEU A 163 -13.70 13.45 5.66
N ASP A 164 -14.98 13.09 5.70
CA ASP A 164 -16.06 14.01 6.03
C ASP A 164 -15.80 14.65 7.41
N PRO A 165 -15.61 15.99 7.48
CA PRO A 165 -15.37 16.65 8.76
C PRO A 165 -16.59 16.57 9.70
N GLU A 166 -17.79 16.43 9.16
CA GLU A 166 -19.06 16.43 9.88
C GLU A 166 -19.64 15.02 10.06
N ILE A 167 -18.88 13.97 9.73
CA ILE A 167 -19.33 12.59 9.99
C ILE A 167 -19.64 12.41 11.47
N HIS A 168 -20.82 11.85 11.76
CA HIS A 168 -21.20 11.53 13.13
C HIS A 168 -20.20 10.55 13.74
N GLU A 169 -19.74 10.84 14.95
CA GLU A 169 -18.72 10.03 15.64
C GLU A 169 -19.14 8.55 15.81
N GLU A 170 -20.43 8.28 16.00
CA GLU A 170 -20.94 6.91 16.08
C GLU A 170 -20.80 6.16 14.75
N ASP A 171 -21.08 6.82 13.62
CA ASP A 171 -20.90 6.25 12.29
C ASP A 171 -19.43 6.08 11.94
N LEU A 172 -18.59 7.05 12.28
CA LEU A 172 -17.14 6.97 12.12
C LEU A 172 -16.57 5.78 12.90
N ARG A 173 -16.91 5.65 14.18
CA ARG A 173 -16.49 4.53 15.04
C ARG A 173 -16.98 3.20 14.49
N ARG A 174 -18.22 3.11 13.99
CA ARG A 174 -18.78 1.90 13.37
C ARG A 174 -17.99 1.49 12.11
N LEU A 175 -17.69 2.42 11.21
CA LEU A 175 -16.94 2.14 9.98
C LEU A 175 -15.46 1.83 10.27
N TYR A 176 -14.85 2.57 11.19
CA TYR A 176 -13.50 2.28 11.68
C TYR A 176 -13.41 0.93 12.37
N GLY A 177 -14.42 0.52 13.16
CA GLY A 177 -14.46 -0.81 13.78
C GLY A 177 -14.42 -1.94 12.75
N LYS A 178 -15.15 -1.79 11.64
CA LYS A 178 -15.09 -2.75 10.53
C LYS A 178 -13.68 -2.84 9.92
N MET A 179 -12.99 -1.72 9.78
CA MET A 179 -11.60 -1.69 9.31
C MET A 179 -10.63 -2.28 10.35
N CYS A 180 -10.83 -2.00 11.65
CA CYS A 180 -10.04 -2.56 12.74
C CYS A 180 -10.13 -4.09 12.71
N ARG A 181 -11.35 -4.64 12.62
CA ARG A 181 -11.54 -6.09 12.48
C ARG A 181 -10.80 -6.69 11.29
N LEU A 182 -10.84 -6.03 10.13
CA LEU A 182 -10.07 -6.47 8.96
C LEU A 182 -8.56 -6.47 9.22
N LEU A 183 -8.03 -5.44 9.88
CA LEU A 183 -6.61 -5.33 10.19
C LEU A 183 -6.18 -6.36 11.25
N ILE A 184 -7.05 -6.66 12.22
CA ILE A 184 -6.85 -7.75 13.19
C ILE A 184 -6.71 -9.09 12.44
N GLN A 185 -7.65 -9.40 11.55
CA GLN A 185 -7.61 -10.62 10.72
C GLN A 185 -6.37 -10.69 9.82
N LEU A 186 -5.89 -9.55 9.34
CA LEU A 186 -4.65 -9.45 8.56
C LEU A 186 -3.39 -9.63 9.43
N PHE A 187 -3.47 -9.33 10.72
CA PHE A 187 -2.37 -9.44 11.68
C PHE A 187 -2.19 -10.87 12.22
N GLU A 188 -3.20 -11.73 12.14
CA GLU A 188 -3.13 -13.11 12.65
C GLU A 188 -2.06 -13.96 11.95
N PRO A 189 -1.95 -13.99 10.60
CA PRO A 189 -0.98 -14.84 9.94
C PRO A 189 0.45 -14.38 10.22
N THR A 190 1.27 -15.31 10.72
CA THR A 190 2.69 -15.06 11.01
C THR A 190 3.57 -15.68 9.95
N LEU A 191 4.55 -14.91 9.47
CA LEU A 191 5.54 -15.32 8.48
C LEU A 191 6.95 -15.24 9.08
N HIS A 192 7.88 -16.08 8.62
CA HIS A 192 9.22 -16.22 9.21
C HIS A 192 10.35 -15.53 8.43
N THR A 193 10.01 -14.95 7.27
CA THR A 193 10.96 -14.25 6.40
C THR A 193 10.28 -13.00 5.86
N ILE A 194 11.01 -11.90 5.67
CA ILE A 194 10.53 -10.70 4.98
C ILE A 194 10.75 -10.86 3.48
N GLY A 195 9.71 -10.64 2.68
CA GLY A 195 9.70 -10.91 1.25
C GLY A 195 8.28 -11.04 0.69
N SER A 196 8.18 -11.10 -0.64
CA SER A 196 6.93 -11.42 -1.34
C SER A 196 6.59 -12.91 -1.23
N LEU A 197 5.29 -13.17 -1.13
CA LEU A 197 4.74 -14.53 -1.20
C LEU A 197 4.87 -15.10 -2.61
N VAL A 198 5.23 -16.38 -2.68
CA VAL A 198 5.22 -17.18 -3.90
C VAL A 198 4.48 -18.48 -3.66
N GLU A 199 3.79 -18.97 -4.68
CA GLU A 199 3.13 -20.28 -4.64
C GLU A 199 4.14 -21.39 -4.92
N VAL A 200 4.14 -22.41 -4.07
CA VAL A 200 4.95 -23.63 -4.19
C VAL A 200 4.02 -24.83 -4.10
N GLY A 201 3.52 -25.28 -5.26
CA GLY A 201 2.46 -26.29 -5.33
C GLY A 201 1.17 -25.73 -4.73
N ASN A 202 0.66 -26.37 -3.68
CA ASN A 202 -0.56 -25.92 -2.97
C ASN A 202 -0.25 -25.09 -1.71
N ASN A 203 1.02 -24.82 -1.42
CA ASN A 203 1.45 -24.03 -0.26
C ASN A 203 2.05 -22.69 -0.71
N HIS A 204 2.27 -21.80 0.25
CA HIS A 204 2.96 -20.53 0.03
C HIS A 204 4.28 -20.50 0.78
N SER A 205 5.26 -19.83 0.20
CA SER A 205 6.52 -19.50 0.86
C SER A 205 6.91 -18.06 0.58
N VAL A 206 7.81 -17.52 1.39
CA VAL A 206 8.39 -16.19 1.17
C VAL A 206 9.75 -16.38 0.49
N ALA A 207 9.81 -16.10 -0.81
CA ALA A 207 11.03 -16.30 -1.62
C ALA A 207 11.29 -15.22 -2.67
N GLY A 208 10.34 -14.29 -2.88
CA GLY A 208 10.55 -13.12 -3.72
C GLY A 208 11.01 -11.92 -2.91
N ARG A 209 11.72 -10.99 -3.53
CA ARG A 209 11.93 -9.66 -2.92
C ARG A 209 10.61 -8.96 -2.65
N PRO A 210 10.51 -8.14 -1.59
CA PRO A 210 9.40 -7.21 -1.48
C PRO A 210 9.33 -6.31 -2.72
N ILE A 211 8.17 -6.28 -3.38
CA ILE A 211 7.87 -5.29 -4.42
C ILE A 211 7.07 -4.19 -3.75
N THR A 212 7.74 -3.14 -3.29
CA THR A 212 7.08 -2.01 -2.61
C THR A 212 6.52 -1.01 -3.61
N HIS A 213 5.50 -0.25 -3.20
CA HIS A 213 5.00 0.88 -4.00
C HIS A 213 6.12 1.90 -4.25
N ASN A 214 6.98 2.13 -3.25
CA ASN A 214 8.11 3.04 -3.35
C ASN A 214 9.15 2.58 -4.39
N MET A 215 9.42 1.28 -4.52
CA MET A 215 10.30 0.76 -5.58
C MET A 215 9.73 0.99 -6.97
N ASN A 216 8.41 0.82 -7.15
CA ASN A 216 7.76 1.15 -8.43
C ASN A 216 7.93 2.64 -8.76
N ASP A 217 7.65 3.50 -7.78
CA ASP A 217 7.80 4.95 -7.90
C ASP A 217 9.24 5.38 -8.17
N MET A 218 10.23 4.79 -7.49
CA MET A 218 11.65 5.06 -7.72
C MET A 218 12.06 4.85 -9.18
N VAL A 219 11.59 3.78 -9.81
CA VAL A 219 11.88 3.51 -11.22
C VAL A 219 11.03 4.41 -12.13
N CYS A 220 9.73 4.54 -11.85
CA CYS A 220 8.78 5.21 -12.72
C CYS A 220 8.82 6.75 -12.63
N LYS A 221 9.18 7.33 -11.49
CA LYS A 221 9.12 8.78 -11.21
C LYS A 221 10.50 9.42 -11.03
N ALA A 222 11.54 8.62 -10.85
CA ALA A 222 12.92 9.10 -10.67
C ALA A 222 13.93 8.41 -11.60
N SER A 223 13.49 7.57 -12.55
CA SER A 223 14.36 6.84 -13.48
C SER A 223 15.49 6.04 -12.81
N ILE A 224 15.27 5.60 -11.57
CA ILE A 224 16.30 4.85 -10.83
C ILE A 224 16.50 3.49 -11.49
N PRO A 225 17.75 3.08 -11.79
CA PRO A 225 18.00 1.81 -12.45
C PRO A 225 17.51 0.62 -11.62
N LYS A 226 16.74 -0.29 -12.22
CA LYS A 226 16.27 -1.51 -11.53
C LYS A 226 17.40 -2.35 -10.92
N LEU A 227 18.61 -2.27 -11.49
CA LEU A 227 19.80 -2.99 -11.04
C LEU A 227 20.31 -2.53 -9.66
N VAL A 228 19.98 -1.31 -9.22
CA VAL A 228 20.40 -0.81 -7.90
C VAL A 228 19.42 -1.15 -6.79
N LEU A 229 18.27 -1.73 -7.15
CA LEU A 229 17.27 -2.25 -6.20
C LEU A 229 17.60 -3.71 -5.83
N PRO A 230 17.05 -4.25 -4.72
CA PRO A 230 17.27 -5.64 -4.32
C PRO A 230 17.03 -6.62 -5.46
N SER A 231 17.81 -7.70 -5.56
CA SER A 231 17.61 -8.73 -6.61
C SER A 231 16.28 -9.45 -6.43
N SER A 232 15.71 -10.02 -7.49
CA SER A 232 14.36 -10.62 -7.45
C SER A 232 14.19 -11.75 -6.41
N SER A 233 15.28 -12.43 -6.04
CA SER A 233 15.31 -13.50 -5.04
C SER A 233 15.76 -13.05 -3.65
N GLN A 234 15.99 -11.75 -3.44
CA GLN A 234 16.47 -11.23 -2.16
C GLN A 234 15.35 -11.27 -1.13
N VAL A 235 15.53 -12.04 -0.07
CA VAL A 235 14.67 -12.02 1.13
C VAL A 235 15.46 -11.52 2.32
N TYR A 236 14.78 -11.20 3.42
CA TYR A 236 15.43 -10.70 4.64
C TYR A 236 15.00 -11.54 5.85
N HIS A 237 15.94 -11.79 6.75
CA HIS A 237 15.75 -12.64 7.93
C HIS A 237 15.66 -11.83 9.22
N SER A 238 15.75 -10.51 9.13
CA SER A 238 15.44 -9.64 10.26
C SER A 238 14.81 -8.31 9.85
N ALA A 239 14.10 -7.69 10.79
CA ALA A 239 13.60 -6.32 10.64
C ALA A 239 14.75 -5.34 10.36
N ASP A 240 15.89 -5.48 11.06
CA ASP A 240 17.06 -4.63 10.88
C ASP A 240 17.64 -4.70 9.46
N GLU A 241 17.73 -5.91 8.89
CA GLU A 241 18.16 -6.09 7.51
C GLU A 241 17.23 -5.35 6.53
N TRP A 242 15.92 -5.39 6.76
CA TRP A 242 14.95 -4.69 5.91
C TRP A 242 15.01 -3.17 6.08
N TYR A 243 15.13 -2.65 7.31
CA TYR A 243 15.34 -1.22 7.55
C TYR A 243 16.63 -0.74 6.87
N ALA A 244 17.72 -1.50 6.95
CA ALA A 244 18.98 -1.18 6.30
C ALA A 244 18.86 -1.15 4.77
N ALA A 245 18.14 -2.12 4.19
CA ALA A 245 17.86 -2.16 2.75
C ALA A 245 16.99 -0.98 2.29
N SER A 246 15.93 -0.65 3.05
CA SER A 246 15.05 0.49 2.78
C SER A 246 15.82 1.81 2.83
N ALA A 247 16.66 2.00 3.85
CA ALA A 247 17.53 3.17 3.95
C ALA A 247 18.56 3.24 2.81
N ALA A 248 19.09 2.11 2.35
CA ALA A 248 19.97 2.07 1.18
C ALA A 248 19.24 2.52 -0.10
N MET A 249 17.97 2.14 -0.27
CA MET A 249 17.14 2.62 -1.40
C MET A 249 16.89 4.13 -1.32
N HIS A 250 16.70 4.71 -0.13
CA HIS A 250 16.63 6.17 0.01
C HIS A 250 17.93 6.86 -0.45
N MET A 251 19.09 6.29 -0.10
CA MET A 251 20.38 6.78 -0.61
C MET A 251 20.49 6.63 -2.13
N ALA A 252 19.97 5.54 -2.71
CA ALA A 252 19.95 5.34 -4.16
C ALA A 252 19.14 6.45 -4.87
N GLN A 253 18.00 6.87 -4.32
CA GLN A 253 17.27 8.02 -4.89
C GLN A 253 18.13 9.28 -4.94
N LEU A 254 18.86 9.58 -3.86
CA LEU A 254 19.74 10.75 -3.82
C LEU A 254 20.87 10.68 -4.86
N LEU A 255 21.36 9.48 -5.16
CA LEU A 255 22.45 9.27 -6.10
C LEU A 255 22.00 9.25 -7.58
N PHE A 256 20.80 8.72 -7.86
CA PHE A 256 20.37 8.41 -9.22
C PHE A 256 19.23 9.30 -9.74
N GLN A 257 18.49 10.00 -8.88
CA GLN A 257 17.52 10.99 -9.34
C GLN A 257 18.26 12.28 -9.70
N HIS A 258 18.44 12.53 -10.99
CA HIS A 258 19.26 13.65 -11.46
C HIS A 258 18.52 14.99 -11.49
N ASN A 259 17.18 14.98 -11.61
CA ASN A 259 16.38 16.21 -11.72
C ASN A 259 15.44 16.39 -10.53
N ASP A 260 15.24 17.66 -10.16
CA ASP A 260 14.19 18.15 -9.24
C ASP A 260 14.19 17.54 -7.83
N LEU A 261 15.25 16.79 -7.48
CA LEU A 261 15.40 16.26 -6.13
C LEU A 261 15.90 17.33 -5.16
N VAL A 262 16.72 18.28 -5.60
CA VAL A 262 17.36 19.28 -4.73
C VAL A 262 17.12 20.69 -5.27
N ASP A 263 16.77 21.61 -4.37
CA ASP A 263 16.49 23.01 -4.72
C ASP A 263 17.74 23.92 -4.64
N SER A 264 18.72 23.52 -3.82
CA SER A 264 19.96 24.26 -3.58
C SER A 264 21.07 23.34 -3.04
N GLU A 265 22.29 23.87 -2.95
CA GLU A 265 23.42 23.15 -2.36
C GLU A 265 23.17 22.78 -0.89
N ASP A 266 22.58 23.70 -0.12
CA ASP A 266 22.24 23.45 1.30
C ASP A 266 21.09 22.46 1.44
N ASP A 267 20.09 22.51 0.56
CA ASP A 267 19.04 21.50 0.52
C ASP A 267 19.62 20.10 0.22
N CYS A 268 20.56 20.01 -0.74
CA CYS A 268 21.29 18.78 -1.05
C CYS A 268 22.08 18.26 0.16
N ARG A 269 22.87 19.11 0.84
CA ARG A 269 23.60 18.74 2.07
C ARG A 269 22.67 18.22 3.15
N ASN A 270 21.56 18.90 3.40
CA ASN A 270 20.59 18.50 4.42
C ASN A 270 19.94 17.15 4.09
N LYS A 271 19.55 16.95 2.82
CA LYS A 271 18.98 15.70 2.31
C LYS A 271 19.97 14.53 2.40
N TYR A 272 21.24 14.78 2.13
CA TYR A 272 22.32 13.80 2.29
C TYR A 272 22.51 13.42 3.76
N VAL A 273 22.69 14.42 4.65
CA VAL A 273 22.92 14.18 6.08
C VAL A 273 21.76 13.41 6.69
N ALA A 274 20.51 13.79 6.40
CA ALA A 274 19.32 13.10 6.91
C ALA A 274 19.29 11.61 6.51
N ARG A 275 19.43 11.31 5.20
CA ARG A 275 19.41 9.93 4.70
C ARG A 275 20.62 9.13 5.17
N TYR A 276 21.79 9.76 5.28
CA TYR A 276 23.00 9.12 5.76
C TYR A 276 22.89 8.73 7.24
N LEU A 277 22.40 9.63 8.10
CA LEU A 277 22.15 9.35 9.51
C LEU A 277 21.11 8.25 9.67
N PHE A 278 20.02 8.32 8.92
CA PHE A 278 18.99 7.28 8.92
C PHE A 278 19.56 5.91 8.49
N HIS A 279 20.37 5.87 7.44
CA HIS A 279 21.06 4.66 7.00
C HIS A 279 22.06 4.13 8.03
N LEU A 280 22.76 5.01 8.74
CA LEU A 280 23.68 4.62 9.81
C LEU A 280 22.94 4.00 10.99
N LEU A 281 21.82 4.59 11.41
CA LEU A 281 20.96 4.07 12.47
C LEU A 281 20.36 2.72 12.07
N ALA A 282 19.90 2.59 10.81
CA ALA A 282 19.41 1.32 10.27
C ALA A 282 20.46 0.21 10.36
N LYS A 283 21.69 0.50 9.93
CA LYS A 283 22.81 -0.46 9.97
C LYS A 283 23.25 -0.84 11.39
N LYS A 284 22.95 -0.02 12.39
CA LYS A 284 23.22 -0.32 13.80
C LYS A 284 22.09 -1.10 14.47
N GLY A 285 20.98 -1.37 13.77
CA GLY A 285 19.80 -2.02 14.34
C GLY A 285 19.01 -1.13 15.29
N HIS A 286 19.14 0.20 15.16
CA HIS A 286 18.48 1.15 16.05
C HIS A 286 17.03 1.44 15.66
N LEU A 287 16.72 1.36 14.35
CA LEU A 287 15.40 1.75 13.84
C LEU A 287 14.29 0.77 14.24
N SER A 288 14.59 -0.54 14.31
CA SER A 288 13.60 -1.57 14.64
C SER A 288 13.12 -1.51 16.11
N ALA A 289 13.96 -0.95 16.99
CA ALA A 289 13.67 -0.76 18.41
C ALA A 289 13.07 0.63 18.72
N PHE A 290 13.08 1.57 17.78
CA PHE A 290 12.63 2.95 18.02
C PHE A 290 11.17 3.01 18.46
N GLY A 291 10.91 3.75 19.54
CA GLY A 291 9.57 3.89 20.10
C GLY A 291 9.02 2.64 20.77
N PHE A 292 9.87 1.71 21.19
CA PHE A 292 9.54 0.59 22.08
C PHE A 292 10.30 0.69 23.40
N LEU A 293 10.00 -0.19 24.37
CA LEU A 293 10.72 -0.31 25.64
C LEU A 293 12.25 -0.47 25.47
N GLU A 294 12.68 -1.11 24.39
CA GLU A 294 14.08 -1.37 24.08
C GLU A 294 14.78 -0.17 23.41
N ASP A 295 14.06 0.91 23.11
CA ASP A 295 14.64 2.16 22.65
C ASP A 295 15.43 2.81 23.79
N ASN A 296 16.76 2.82 23.67
CA ASN A 296 17.67 3.40 24.66
C ASN A 296 18.58 4.48 24.07
N TRP A 297 18.28 4.94 22.85
CA TRP A 297 19.15 5.83 22.10
C TRP A 297 18.44 7.08 21.61
N SER A 298 17.12 7.04 21.38
CA SER A 298 16.36 8.19 20.90
C SER A 298 16.18 9.26 21.98
N ALA A 299 15.91 10.49 21.56
CA ALA A 299 15.53 11.54 22.51
C ALA A 299 14.19 11.22 23.19
N GLN A 300 13.26 10.61 22.46
CA GLN A 300 11.91 10.30 22.96
C GLN A 300 11.95 9.25 24.08
N SER A 301 12.84 8.26 23.99
CA SER A 301 13.02 7.22 25.03
C SER A 301 13.34 7.78 26.42
N GLN A 302 13.96 8.98 26.49
CA GLN A 302 14.31 9.62 27.76
C GLN A 302 13.13 10.32 28.43
N SER A 303 12.04 10.54 27.70
CA SER A 303 10.91 11.38 28.11
C SER A 303 9.56 10.66 28.14
N LEU A 304 9.45 9.53 27.44
CA LEU A 304 8.22 8.74 27.37
C LEU A 304 8.36 7.45 28.16
N GLU A 305 7.37 7.19 29.02
CA GLU A 305 7.18 5.89 29.63
C GLU A 305 6.38 5.02 28.66
N LEU A 306 7.07 4.10 27.97
CA LEU A 306 6.47 3.13 27.05
C LEU A 306 6.17 1.84 27.80
N LEU A 307 5.17 1.08 27.32
CA LEU A 307 4.76 -0.21 27.89
C LEU A 307 5.01 -1.35 26.89
N CYS A 308 5.04 -1.06 25.60
CA CYS A 308 5.14 -2.06 24.57
C CYS A 308 6.59 -2.43 24.27
N SER A 309 6.92 -3.72 24.43
CA SER A 309 8.17 -4.30 23.92
C SER A 309 8.13 -4.44 22.40
N MET A 310 9.30 -4.31 21.78
CA MET A 310 9.47 -4.54 20.35
C MET A 310 9.09 -5.99 19.98
N PRO A 311 8.43 -6.21 18.83
CA PRO A 311 8.18 -7.56 18.34
C PRO A 311 9.47 -8.32 18.04
N CYS A 312 9.40 -9.66 17.98
CA CYS A 312 10.56 -10.45 17.55
C CYS A 312 11.00 -10.01 16.14
N GLY A 313 12.24 -9.54 16.04
CA GLY A 313 12.78 -9.00 14.80
C GLY A 313 13.30 -10.05 13.81
N THR A 314 13.15 -11.36 14.05
CA THR A 314 13.82 -12.40 13.23
C THR A 314 12.92 -13.52 12.68
N ASP A 315 11.80 -13.83 13.35
CA ASP A 315 10.98 -15.00 12.98
C ASP A 315 9.47 -14.77 13.10
N SER A 316 9.02 -13.55 13.37
CA SER A 316 7.61 -13.20 13.48
C SER A 316 7.32 -11.90 12.75
N PHE A 317 7.03 -12.02 11.46
CA PHE A 317 6.64 -10.95 10.54
C PHE A 317 5.14 -11.00 10.24
N ARG A 318 4.61 -9.90 9.70
CA ARG A 318 3.19 -9.74 9.35
C ARG A 318 3.04 -9.38 7.88
N LEU A 319 1.92 -9.77 7.30
CA LEU A 319 1.58 -9.33 5.95
C LEU A 319 1.27 -7.83 5.98
N TRP A 320 1.96 -7.09 5.13
CA TRP A 320 1.77 -5.65 4.96
C TRP A 320 1.45 -5.37 3.50
N CYS A 321 0.59 -4.40 3.24
CA CYS A 321 0.30 -3.92 1.88
C CYS A 321 0.38 -2.40 1.86
N ASP A 322 1.30 -1.87 1.05
CA ASP A 322 1.53 -0.42 0.96
C ASP A 322 0.30 0.35 0.44
N ASP A 323 -0.56 -0.30 -0.36
CA ASP A 323 -1.78 0.30 -0.91
C ASP A 323 -3.06 -0.10 -0.16
N LEU A 324 -3.00 -0.82 0.96
CA LEU A 324 -4.21 -1.14 1.73
C LEU A 324 -4.83 0.14 2.32
N ARG A 325 -6.02 0.50 1.81
CA ARG A 325 -6.75 1.73 2.17
C ARG A 325 -8.26 1.56 1.94
N PRO A 326 -9.12 2.47 2.48
CA PRO A 326 -10.57 2.37 2.36
C PRO A 326 -11.11 2.29 0.92
N GLN A 327 -10.39 2.81 -0.06
CA GLN A 327 -10.77 2.74 -1.46
C GLN A 327 -10.85 1.28 -1.96
N ASN A 328 -10.02 0.41 -1.37
CA ASN A 328 -9.87 -0.98 -1.79
C ASN A 328 -10.80 -1.92 -1.00
N ILE A 329 -11.67 -1.38 -0.14
CA ILE A 329 -12.61 -2.15 0.67
C ILE A 329 -14.02 -1.94 0.13
N LEU A 330 -14.66 -3.02 -0.32
CA LEU A 330 -16.01 -3.02 -0.87
C LEU A 330 -17.05 -3.23 0.22
N LEU A 331 -18.15 -2.46 0.17
CA LEU A 331 -19.27 -2.54 1.10
C LEU A 331 -20.57 -2.96 0.42
N ASP A 332 -21.40 -3.71 1.16
CA ASP A 332 -22.79 -3.98 0.79
C ASP A 332 -23.72 -2.81 1.21
N HIS A 333 -25.01 -2.95 0.93
CA HIS A 333 -26.05 -1.96 1.27
C HIS A 333 -26.27 -1.76 2.79
N HIS A 334 -25.67 -2.60 3.64
CA HIS A 334 -25.65 -2.47 5.10
C HIS A 334 -24.27 -2.04 5.62
N ASP A 335 -23.40 -1.54 4.74
CA ASP A 335 -22.01 -1.19 4.99
C ASP A 335 -21.13 -2.36 5.45
N ASN A 336 -21.51 -3.63 5.27
CA ASN A 336 -20.64 -4.74 5.65
C ASN A 336 -19.53 -4.94 4.62
N ILE A 337 -18.33 -5.26 5.09
CA ILE A 337 -17.19 -5.56 4.20
C ILE A 337 -17.50 -6.83 3.41
N VAL A 338 -17.58 -6.69 2.09
CA VAL A 338 -17.82 -7.81 1.16
C VAL A 338 -16.50 -8.41 0.71
N ALA A 339 -15.53 -7.55 0.41
CA ALA A 339 -14.17 -7.96 0.07
C ALA A 339 -13.16 -6.81 0.21
N ALA A 340 -11.92 -7.19 0.49
CA ALA A 340 -10.72 -6.37 0.37
C ALA A 340 -10.00 -6.70 -0.94
N LEU A 341 -9.81 -5.68 -1.76
CA LEU A 341 -9.21 -5.74 -3.09
C LEU A 341 -7.77 -5.24 -3.06
N ASP A 342 -7.14 -5.32 -4.23
CA ASP A 342 -5.89 -4.63 -4.55
C ASP A 342 -4.74 -4.98 -3.60
N TRP A 343 -4.38 -6.27 -3.59
CA TRP A 343 -3.25 -6.80 -2.81
C TRP A 343 -1.90 -6.61 -3.54
N GLU A 344 -1.84 -5.64 -4.44
CA GLU A 344 -0.59 -5.24 -5.07
C GLU A 344 0.34 -4.59 -4.04
N PHE A 345 1.64 -4.81 -4.20
CA PHE A 345 2.64 -4.35 -3.23
C PHE A 345 2.46 -4.91 -1.82
N ALA A 346 1.78 -6.06 -1.69
CA ALA A 346 1.75 -6.83 -0.45
C ALA A 346 3.00 -7.70 -0.29
N TYR A 347 3.54 -7.76 0.93
CA TYR A 347 4.70 -8.56 1.28
C TYR A 347 4.73 -8.85 2.79
N SER A 348 5.44 -9.91 3.17
CA SER A 348 5.82 -10.14 4.56
C SER A 348 6.80 -9.04 5.00
N ALA A 349 6.44 -8.25 6.00
CA ALA A 349 7.17 -7.05 6.42
C ALA A 349 7.48 -7.07 7.92
N PRO A 350 8.38 -6.18 8.41
CA PRO A 350 8.56 -6.00 9.84
C PRO A 350 7.22 -5.75 10.53
N THR A 351 7.00 -6.45 11.65
CA THR A 351 5.76 -6.36 12.42
C THR A 351 5.49 -4.94 12.89
N GLN A 352 6.54 -4.13 13.09
CA GLN A 352 6.49 -2.71 13.42
C GLN A 352 5.49 -1.93 12.56
N PHE A 353 5.47 -2.17 11.24
CA PHE A 353 4.56 -1.45 10.33
C PHE A 353 3.09 -1.70 10.67
N SER A 354 2.74 -2.92 11.09
CA SER A 354 1.37 -3.29 11.49
C SER A 354 0.99 -2.82 12.90
N LEU A 355 1.97 -2.32 13.66
CA LEU A 355 1.82 -1.76 15.01
C LEU A 355 1.72 -0.24 15.01
N ASP A 356 1.51 0.36 13.83
CA ASP A 356 1.33 1.78 13.61
C ASP A 356 -0.10 2.08 13.15
N PRO A 357 -0.67 3.22 13.56
CA PRO A 357 -2.02 3.57 13.14
C PRO A 357 -2.08 3.81 11.62
N PRO A 358 -3.22 3.53 10.95
CA PRO A 358 -3.27 3.63 9.50
C PRO A 358 -3.06 5.07 9.03
N TRP A 359 -2.17 5.27 8.06
CA TRP A 359 -1.90 6.61 7.52
C TRP A 359 -3.10 7.24 6.79
N TRP A 360 -4.12 6.46 6.45
CA TRP A 360 -5.24 6.87 5.60
C TRP A 360 -6.50 7.29 6.36
N LEU A 361 -6.47 7.51 7.69
CA LEU A 361 -7.67 7.90 8.46
C LEU A 361 -8.39 9.14 7.88
N LEU A 362 -7.62 10.07 7.29
CA LEU A 362 -8.14 11.28 6.64
C LEU A 362 -8.39 11.11 5.13
N LEU A 363 -8.25 9.90 4.59
CA LEU A 363 -8.30 9.54 3.15
C LEU A 363 -7.23 10.21 2.26
N GLN A 364 -6.39 11.08 2.83
CA GLN A 364 -5.35 11.82 2.13
C GLN A 364 -3.98 11.65 2.81
N LEU A 365 -2.94 11.62 1.98
CA LEU A 365 -1.55 11.52 2.40
C LEU A 365 -1.08 12.79 3.15
N PRO A 366 -0.28 12.66 4.23
CA PRO A 366 0.30 13.77 4.96
C PRO A 366 1.01 14.79 4.06
N GLU A 367 1.82 14.32 3.11
CA GLU A 367 2.60 15.17 2.20
C GLU A 367 1.75 15.86 1.11
N LEU A 368 0.51 15.42 0.91
CA LEU A 368 -0.43 16.02 -0.04
C LEU A 368 -1.45 16.94 0.64
N TRP A 369 -1.43 17.05 1.97
CA TRP A 369 -2.39 17.87 2.70
C TRP A 369 -2.21 19.36 2.37
N PRO A 370 -3.27 20.08 1.91
CA PRO A 370 -3.12 21.45 1.42
C PRO A 370 -2.56 22.44 2.45
N SER A 371 -2.96 22.28 3.71
CA SER A 371 -2.50 23.10 4.84
C SER A 371 -1.15 22.66 5.41
N GLY A 372 -0.54 21.63 4.84
CA GLY A 372 0.74 21.07 5.28
C GLY A 372 0.60 20.03 6.38
N ILE A 373 1.72 19.36 6.65
CA ILE A 373 1.79 18.20 7.54
C ILE A 373 1.49 18.53 9.02
N ASP A 374 1.63 19.78 9.46
CA ASP A 374 1.25 20.20 10.82
C ASP A 374 -0.26 20.15 11.05
N ASP A 375 -1.00 20.75 10.13
CA ASP A 375 -2.46 20.74 10.16
C ASP A 375 -2.98 19.30 9.99
N TRP A 376 -2.39 18.53 9.07
CA TRP A 376 -2.72 17.12 8.89
C TRP A 376 -2.59 16.34 10.21
N SER A 377 -1.47 16.50 10.93
CA SER A 377 -1.23 15.78 12.19
C SER A 377 -2.23 16.15 13.28
N GLN A 378 -2.63 17.43 13.35
CA GLN A 378 -3.63 17.87 14.33
C GLN A 378 -5.01 17.30 14.05
N VAL A 379 -5.45 17.33 12.78
CA VAL A 379 -6.72 16.74 12.36
C VAL A 379 -6.69 15.22 12.52
N TYR A 380 -5.57 14.59 12.18
CA TYR A 380 -5.36 13.15 12.30
C TYR A 380 -5.45 12.70 13.76
N GLU A 381 -4.79 13.40 14.68
CA GLU A 381 -4.79 13.04 16.10
C GLU A 381 -6.21 13.05 16.70
N ALA A 382 -7.07 13.98 16.27
CA ALA A 382 -8.47 14.00 16.69
C ALA A 382 -9.21 12.71 16.26
N ARG A 383 -9.01 12.27 15.02
CA ARG A 383 -9.65 11.05 14.46
C ARG A 383 -8.99 9.76 14.92
N LEU A 384 -7.70 9.80 15.28
CA LEU A 384 -6.98 8.68 15.88
C LEU A 384 -7.64 8.24 17.20
N ARG A 385 -8.20 9.16 17.98
CA ARG A 385 -8.93 8.82 19.21
C ARG A 385 -10.13 7.92 18.93
N THR A 386 -10.94 8.27 17.93
CA THR A 386 -12.08 7.46 17.49
C THR A 386 -11.63 6.11 16.94
N TRP A 387 -10.53 6.08 16.18
CA TRP A 387 -9.91 4.84 15.71
C TRP A 387 -9.47 3.92 16.85
N LEU A 388 -8.77 4.45 17.86
CA LEU A 388 -8.30 3.66 19.00
C LEU A 388 -9.47 3.08 19.80
N LEU A 389 -10.54 3.85 20.02
CA LEU A 389 -11.76 3.35 20.66
C LEU A 389 -12.41 2.22 19.85
N ALA A 390 -12.44 2.34 18.52
CA ALA A 390 -12.94 1.29 17.65
C ALA A 390 -12.07 0.03 17.69
N MET A 391 -10.75 0.18 17.74
CA MET A 391 -9.82 -0.95 17.89
C MET A 391 -10.02 -1.66 19.23
N GLU A 392 -10.15 -0.93 20.33
CA GLU A 392 -10.40 -1.48 21.67
C GLU A 392 -11.72 -2.28 21.73
N ASP A 393 -12.78 -1.81 21.06
CA ASP A 393 -14.06 -2.52 20.99
C ASP A 393 -13.92 -3.88 20.27
N GLU A 394 -13.13 -3.93 19.20
CA GLU A 394 -12.92 -5.12 18.38
C GLU A 394 -11.98 -6.13 19.07
N GLU A 395 -11.01 -5.64 19.86
CA GLU A 395 -10.10 -6.47 20.66
C GLU A 395 -10.79 -7.17 21.85
N TRP A 396 -11.92 -6.65 22.33
CA TRP A 396 -12.64 -7.22 23.47
C TRP A 396 -13.31 -8.57 23.19
N GLY A 397 -13.50 -8.93 21.91
CA GLY A 397 -14.19 -10.15 21.50
C GLY A 397 -13.28 -11.37 21.30
N GLU A 398 -12.09 -11.17 20.72
CA GLU A 398 -11.12 -12.21 20.39
C GLU A 398 -9.71 -11.71 20.74
N GLY A 399 -9.10 -12.31 21.76
CA GLY A 399 -7.76 -11.91 22.18
C GLY A 399 -6.73 -12.28 21.11
N ILE A 400 -6.03 -11.29 20.57
CA ILE A 400 -4.87 -11.54 19.71
C ILE A 400 -3.75 -12.11 20.58
N ASN A 401 -3.15 -13.22 20.15
CA ASN A 401 -1.96 -13.77 20.81
C ASN A 401 -0.72 -12.92 20.51
N PHE A 402 -0.62 -11.78 21.19
CA PHE A 402 0.47 -10.81 21.08
C PHE A 402 0.79 -10.21 22.46
N PRO A 403 2.01 -9.70 22.72
CA PRO A 403 2.42 -9.27 24.07
C PRO A 403 1.52 -8.22 24.72
N ALA A 404 0.88 -7.37 23.92
CA ALA A 404 -0.14 -6.41 24.33
C ALA A 404 -1.17 -6.23 23.20
N ASN A 405 -2.29 -5.59 23.54
CA ASN A 405 -3.30 -5.17 22.56
C ASN A 405 -2.69 -4.28 21.48
N LEU A 406 -3.15 -4.44 20.23
CA LEU A 406 -2.74 -3.59 19.11
C LEU A 406 -3.06 -2.13 19.40
N SER A 407 -4.22 -1.81 19.97
CA SER A 407 -4.59 -0.45 20.36
C SER A 407 -3.53 0.25 21.22
N THR A 408 -2.90 -0.47 22.16
CA THR A 408 -1.78 0.04 22.96
C THR A 408 -0.55 0.34 22.09
N TYR A 409 -0.18 -0.59 21.21
CA TYR A 409 0.91 -0.39 20.25
C TYR A 409 0.67 0.81 19.32
N LEU A 410 -0.53 0.93 18.74
CA LEU A 410 -0.92 2.04 17.84
C LEU A 410 -0.82 3.39 18.57
N ARG A 411 -1.27 3.46 19.82
CA ARG A 411 -1.19 4.66 20.65
C ARG A 411 0.26 5.05 20.93
N GLU A 412 1.08 4.11 21.39
CA GLU A 412 2.49 4.37 21.68
C GLU A 412 3.30 4.68 20.41
N SER A 413 2.93 4.11 19.27
CA SER A 413 3.53 4.45 17.97
C SER A 413 3.40 5.95 17.68
N TRP A 414 2.19 6.48 17.87
CA TRP A 414 1.91 7.89 17.60
C TRP A 414 2.66 8.80 18.58
N LEU A 415 2.62 8.47 19.88
CA LEU A 415 3.25 9.26 20.94
C LEU A 415 4.78 9.26 20.84
N SER A 416 5.39 8.12 20.53
CA SER A 416 6.85 7.99 20.35
C SER A 416 7.35 8.57 19.04
N GLY A 417 6.46 8.77 18.06
CA GLY A 417 6.83 9.14 16.70
C GLY A 417 7.27 7.96 15.82
N ARG A 418 7.14 6.70 16.30
CA ARG A 418 7.45 5.50 15.50
C ARG A 418 6.66 5.47 14.20
N PHE A 419 5.39 5.88 14.23
CA PHE A 419 4.56 6.06 13.03
C PHE A 419 5.28 6.86 11.94
N TRP A 420 5.93 7.97 12.32
CA TRP A 420 6.64 8.83 11.38
C TRP A 420 7.92 8.19 10.85
N LEU A 421 8.65 7.46 11.69
CA LEU A 421 9.84 6.73 11.30
C LEU A 421 9.53 5.64 10.28
N ASP A 422 8.52 4.82 10.54
CA ASP A 422 8.10 3.73 9.67
C ASP A 422 7.43 4.24 8.39
N TYR A 423 6.66 5.34 8.49
CA TYR A 423 6.13 6.02 7.31
C TYR A 423 7.28 6.55 6.42
N ALA A 424 8.30 7.18 7.01
CA ALA A 424 9.46 7.67 6.27
C ALA A 424 10.28 6.53 5.64
N THR A 425 10.45 5.41 6.35
CA THR A 425 11.12 4.19 5.86
C THR A 425 10.51 3.69 4.56
N ARG A 426 9.19 3.78 4.44
CA ARG A 426 8.45 3.28 3.27
C ARG A 426 8.30 4.30 2.16
N LYS A 427 8.52 5.61 2.40
CA LYS A 427 8.19 6.68 1.44
C LYS A 427 9.31 7.68 1.23
N SER A 428 10.08 7.48 0.17
CA SER A 428 11.30 8.26 -0.06
C SER A 428 11.05 9.73 -0.42
N TRP A 429 9.90 10.07 -1.01
CA TRP A 429 9.50 11.46 -1.30
C TRP A 429 8.95 12.23 -0.09
N ALA A 430 8.41 11.52 0.90
CA ALA A 430 7.95 12.12 2.15
C ALA A 430 9.09 12.24 3.19
N PHE A 431 10.13 11.41 3.04
CA PHE A 431 11.26 11.27 3.95
C PHE A 431 11.82 12.61 4.45
N ASP A 432 12.17 13.54 3.56
CA ASP A 432 12.81 14.79 3.95
C ASP A 432 11.90 15.70 4.78
N THR A 433 10.61 15.69 4.48
CA THR A 433 9.63 16.51 5.18
C THR A 433 9.40 15.97 6.59
N ILE A 434 9.38 14.64 6.72
CA ILE A 434 9.19 13.95 8.00
C ILE A 434 10.43 14.04 8.86
N PHE A 435 11.60 13.68 8.33
CA PHE A 435 12.86 13.65 9.08
C PHE A 435 13.23 15.02 9.65
N ARG A 436 12.98 16.11 8.91
CA ARG A 436 13.24 17.48 9.40
C ARG A 436 12.34 17.87 10.57
N LYS A 437 11.13 17.31 10.64
CA LYS A 437 10.07 17.74 11.55
C LYS A 437 9.94 16.86 12.78
N TYR A 438 10.11 15.56 12.58
CA TYR A 438 10.10 14.54 13.62
C TYR A 438 11.49 13.88 13.72
N PRO A 439 12.56 14.66 14.00
CA PRO A 439 13.85 14.05 14.29
C PRO A 439 13.71 13.25 15.58
N GLY A 440 13.89 11.93 15.49
CA GLY A 440 14.06 11.05 16.66
C GLY A 440 15.25 11.46 17.54
#